data_AF-A0A3N5VJC9-F1
#
_entry.id   AF-A0A3N5VJC9-F1
#
_cell.length_a   1.000
_cell.length_b   1.000
_cell.length_c   1.000
_cell.angle_alpha   90.00
_cell.angle_beta   90.00
_cell.angle_gamma   90.00
#
_symmetry.space_group_name_H-M   'P 1'
#
loop_
_entity.id
_entity.type
_entity.pdbx_description
1 polymer ?
#
loop_
_entity_poly.entity_id
_entity_poly.type
_entity_poly.pdbx_seq_one_letter_code
_entity_poly.pdbx_strand_id
1 'polypeptide(L)'
;MSSNRTRKLLLSIFSILILLACQIPGSGLPFTPATATPSQTQPPTLTATASATPPPTETATPSATSTPTPRARRVVILSIDGLRPDAISLAPMQNLLELMQGGAYSLSAQTTYPSVTLSSHASMLTGSCPSEHGVDWNDYMPENGYAQGTDLFDLAKAAGLRTDMYVTKKKLVQLTEPSSLDNAVFVNDRDLVLMERLLDEFPQDFGVLFIHFGITDGMGHSYGWLSSQQFSVLYRADQALGQLLDELDARNLRSETLIIVTADHGGHASTHGSNSPEDMTIPWIASGAGIVAKPLTTLIHTTDTAATAAFALGLSIPPEWNGVPVYEAFGLPVEKQSEACQ
;
A
#
# COMPACT_ATOMS: atom_id res chain seq x y z
N MET A 1 -67.33 9.17 -29.27
CA MET A 1 -67.45 10.36 -30.15
C MET A 1 -66.47 11.39 -29.61
N SER A 2 -65.26 11.43 -30.15
CA SER A 2 -64.88 12.25 -31.32
C SER A 2 -64.36 13.61 -30.81
N SER A 3 -63.04 13.81 -30.72
CA SER A 3 -62.19 14.34 -31.81
C SER A 3 -62.12 15.86 -31.68
N ASN A 4 -61.01 16.58 -31.84
CA ASN A 4 -59.90 16.48 -32.79
C ASN A 4 -58.78 17.42 -32.25
N ARG A 5 -57.49 17.07 -32.37
CA ARG A 5 -56.50 17.58 -33.36
C ARG A 5 -56.46 19.11 -33.46
N THR A 6 -55.28 19.77 -33.47
CA THR A 6 -54.27 19.75 -34.55
C THR A 6 -53.01 20.52 -34.08
N ARG A 7 -51.80 19.95 -34.17
CA ARG A 7 -50.74 20.14 -35.20
C ARG A 7 -50.01 21.50 -35.24
N LYS A 8 -48.67 21.43 -35.15
CA LYS A 8 -47.58 22.03 -36.00
C LYS A 8 -46.29 21.99 -35.14
N LEU A 9 -45.22 21.22 -35.39
CA LEU A 9 -44.31 21.04 -36.53
C LEU A 9 -43.69 22.36 -37.05
N LEU A 10 -42.37 22.32 -37.34
CA LEU A 10 -41.44 23.32 -37.91
C LEU A 10 -40.60 24.04 -36.82
N LEU A 11 -39.27 24.22 -36.89
CA LEU A 11 -38.28 24.05 -37.96
C LEU A 11 -36.85 24.07 -37.35
N SER A 12 -35.91 23.33 -37.93
CA SER A 12 -34.46 23.46 -37.72
C SER A 12 -33.96 24.88 -38.03
N ILE A 13 -33.02 25.39 -37.22
CA ILE A 13 -32.08 26.44 -37.65
C ILE A 13 -30.66 26.01 -37.28
N PHE A 14 -29.90 25.72 -38.33
CA PHE A 14 -28.46 25.61 -38.40
C PHE A 14 -27.83 26.97 -38.08
N SER A 15 -26.76 27.02 -37.28
CA SER A 15 -25.90 28.21 -37.20
C SER A 15 -24.44 27.77 -37.30
N ILE A 16 -23.91 27.96 -38.51
CA ILE A 16 -22.51 27.87 -38.90
C ILE A 16 -21.84 29.17 -38.42
N LEU A 17 -20.81 29.07 -37.58
CA LEU A 17 -19.93 30.20 -37.26
C LEU A 17 -18.61 30.01 -38.02
N ILE A 18 -18.35 30.89 -38.98
CA ILE A 18 -17.13 30.95 -39.80
C ILE A 18 -16.11 31.89 -39.14
N LEU A 19 -14.94 31.30 -38.91
CA LEU A 19 -13.56 31.82 -38.93
C LEU A 19 -13.32 33.32 -39.15
N LEU A 20 -12.55 33.92 -38.22
CA LEU A 20 -11.61 34.99 -38.53
C LEU A 20 -10.35 34.83 -37.66
N ALA A 21 -9.30 34.23 -38.23
CA ALA A 21 -7.96 34.18 -37.64
C ALA A 21 -7.01 35.05 -38.48
N CYS A 22 -6.37 36.02 -37.83
CA CYS A 22 -5.42 36.95 -38.43
C CYS A 22 -4.17 36.24 -38.96
N GLN A 23 -3.77 36.63 -40.17
CA GLN A 23 -2.51 36.25 -40.82
C GLN A 23 -1.35 37.11 -40.28
N ILE A 24 -0.21 36.49 -39.98
CA ILE A 24 1.09 37.14 -39.79
C ILE A 24 2.00 36.68 -40.93
N PRO A 25 2.69 37.58 -41.64
CA PRO A 25 3.49 37.25 -42.82
C PRO A 25 4.80 36.54 -42.47
N GLY A 26 5.06 35.46 -43.21
CA GLY A 26 6.28 34.64 -43.11
C GLY A 26 7.50 35.32 -43.72
N SER A 27 8.61 35.25 -42.99
CA SER A 27 9.96 35.55 -43.47
C SER A 27 10.62 34.23 -43.87
N GLY A 28 10.78 34.03 -45.18
CA GLY A 28 11.48 32.88 -45.74
C GLY A 28 12.99 33.05 -45.61
N LEU A 29 13.66 32.02 -45.07
CA LEU A 29 15.08 31.78 -45.29
C LEU A 29 15.24 30.40 -45.95
N PRO A 30 16.03 30.28 -47.03
CA PRO A 30 16.19 29.03 -47.76
C PRO A 30 17.08 28.06 -47.00
N PHE A 31 16.55 26.88 -46.67
CA PHE A 31 17.32 25.74 -46.17
C PHE A 31 17.98 25.02 -47.34
N THR A 32 19.31 25.08 -47.41
CA THR A 32 20.12 24.22 -48.29
C THR A 32 20.48 22.94 -47.52
N PRO A 33 20.16 21.72 -48.02
CA PRO A 33 20.64 20.50 -47.39
C PRO A 33 22.13 20.33 -47.68
N ALA A 34 22.97 20.29 -46.65
CA ALA A 34 24.36 19.89 -46.76
C ALA A 34 24.43 18.36 -46.89
N THR A 35 24.74 17.88 -48.09
CA THR A 35 25.05 16.47 -48.35
C THR A 35 26.40 16.13 -47.72
N ALA A 36 26.40 15.33 -46.66
CA ALA A 36 27.62 14.79 -46.07
C ALA A 36 28.16 13.64 -46.95
N THR A 37 29.36 13.84 -47.49
CA THR A 37 30.14 12.80 -48.19
C THR A 37 30.61 11.74 -47.19
N PRO A 38 30.49 10.43 -47.48
CA PRO A 38 30.98 9.38 -46.59
C PRO A 38 32.52 9.36 -46.57
N SER A 39 33.10 9.52 -45.39
CA SER A 39 34.54 9.37 -45.15
C SER A 39 34.88 7.89 -45.00
N GLN A 40 35.85 7.39 -45.78
CA GLN A 40 36.29 6.00 -45.70
C GLN A 40 37.06 5.76 -44.39
N THR A 41 36.51 4.91 -43.52
CA THR A 41 37.18 4.43 -42.31
C THR A 41 38.14 3.29 -42.68
N GLN A 42 39.43 3.45 -42.41
CA GLN A 42 40.40 2.36 -42.51
C GLN A 42 40.22 1.38 -41.34
N PRO A 43 40.30 0.06 -41.57
CA PRO A 43 40.22 -0.93 -40.50
C PRO A 43 41.47 -0.86 -39.59
N PRO A 44 41.31 -0.99 -38.26
CA PRO A 44 42.45 -0.99 -37.34
C PRO A 44 43.28 -2.27 -37.46
N THR A 45 44.60 -2.10 -37.56
CA THR A 45 45.59 -3.18 -37.50
C THR A 45 45.70 -3.71 -36.07
N LEU A 46 45.40 -5.00 -35.88
CA LEU A 46 45.58 -5.69 -34.60
C LEU A 46 47.08 -5.94 -34.36
N THR A 47 47.68 -5.25 -33.38
CA THR A 47 48.97 -5.63 -32.81
C THR A 47 48.70 -6.36 -31.49
N ALA A 48 48.88 -7.68 -31.48
CA ALA A 48 48.75 -8.49 -30.27
C ALA A 48 50.05 -8.38 -29.44
N THR A 49 49.99 -7.64 -28.34
CA THR A 49 51.00 -7.69 -27.27
C THR A 49 50.38 -8.44 -26.09
N ALA A 50 50.90 -9.61 -25.76
CA ALA A 50 50.45 -10.38 -24.61
C ALA A 50 50.87 -9.66 -23.32
N SER A 51 49.89 -9.18 -22.54
CA SER A 51 50.11 -8.65 -21.19
C SER A 51 49.68 -9.72 -20.18
N ALA A 52 50.59 -10.10 -19.29
CA ALA A 52 50.33 -11.12 -18.28
C ALA A 52 49.44 -10.56 -17.16
N THR A 53 48.30 -11.20 -16.91
CA THR A 53 47.34 -10.83 -15.87
C THR A 53 47.87 -11.22 -14.48
N PRO A 54 47.78 -10.35 -13.45
CA PRO A 54 48.13 -10.72 -12.08
C PRO A 54 47.17 -11.79 -11.53
N PRO A 55 47.62 -12.62 -10.57
CA PRO A 55 46.79 -13.67 -9.97
C PRO A 55 45.60 -13.07 -9.21
N PRO A 56 44.45 -13.76 -9.20
CA PRO A 56 43.24 -13.27 -8.54
C PRO A 56 43.46 -13.18 -7.03
N THR A 57 43.12 -12.02 -6.45
CA THR A 57 43.01 -11.84 -5.00
C THR A 57 41.84 -12.70 -4.49
N GLU A 58 42.09 -13.52 -3.47
CA GLU A 58 41.03 -14.29 -2.81
C GLU A 58 39.98 -13.33 -2.21
N THR A 59 38.80 -13.31 -2.81
CA THR A 59 37.63 -12.62 -2.28
C THR A 59 37.23 -13.28 -0.96
N ALA A 60 37.23 -12.51 0.13
CA ALA A 60 36.73 -12.98 1.42
C ALA A 60 35.31 -13.54 1.28
N THR A 61 35.11 -14.76 1.77
CA THR A 61 33.81 -15.42 1.76
C THR A 61 32.83 -14.59 2.59
N PRO A 62 31.66 -14.17 2.06
CA PRO A 62 30.68 -13.43 2.84
C PRO A 62 30.23 -14.27 4.04
N SER A 63 30.39 -13.72 5.24
CA SER A 63 29.88 -14.32 6.47
C SER A 63 28.36 -14.33 6.38
N ALA A 64 27.74 -15.51 6.35
CA ALA A 64 26.30 -15.65 6.37
C ALA A 64 25.76 -15.02 7.67
N THR A 65 25.05 -13.90 7.55
CA THR A 65 24.28 -13.33 8.65
C THR A 65 23.27 -14.38 9.10
N SER A 66 23.33 -14.80 10.37
CA SER A 66 22.37 -15.76 10.92
C SER A 66 20.95 -15.18 10.78
N THR A 67 20.09 -15.87 10.06
CA THR A 67 18.67 -15.50 9.93
C THR A 67 18.06 -15.40 11.35
N PRO A 68 17.40 -14.29 11.70
CA PRO A 68 16.75 -14.14 12.99
C PRO A 68 15.76 -15.31 13.21
N THR A 69 15.70 -15.86 14.43
CA THR A 69 14.69 -16.86 14.75
C THR A 69 13.29 -16.25 14.60
N PRO A 70 12.37 -16.85 13.82
CA PRO A 70 11.02 -16.33 13.65
C PRO A 70 10.29 -16.16 14.98
N ARG A 71 9.57 -15.04 15.13
CA ARG A 71 8.75 -14.69 16.29
C ARG A 71 7.27 -15.00 16.08
N ALA A 72 6.85 -15.11 14.83
CA ALA A 72 5.54 -15.54 14.39
C ALA A 72 5.69 -16.55 13.24
N ARG A 73 4.70 -17.42 13.05
CA ARG A 73 4.64 -18.29 11.87
C ARG A 73 3.80 -17.68 10.76
N ARG A 74 2.96 -16.71 11.11
CA ARG A 74 1.99 -16.05 10.23
C ARG A 74 1.86 -14.59 10.60
N VAL A 75 1.54 -13.77 9.61
CA VAL A 75 1.21 -12.36 9.77
C VAL A 75 -0.14 -12.06 9.12
N VAL A 76 -1.00 -11.38 9.86
CA VAL A 76 -2.18 -10.69 9.33
C VAL A 76 -1.91 -9.19 9.41
N ILE A 77 -2.10 -8.48 8.30
CA ILE A 77 -2.14 -7.02 8.27
C ILE A 77 -3.55 -6.61 7.85
N LEU A 78 -4.27 -5.95 8.75
CA LEU A 78 -5.58 -5.38 8.48
C LEU A 78 -5.46 -3.85 8.40
N SER A 79 -5.69 -3.29 7.21
CA SER A 79 -5.79 -1.85 7.00
C SER A 79 -7.26 -1.41 7.01
N ILE A 80 -7.62 -0.48 7.89
CA ILE A 80 -8.93 0.19 7.91
C ILE A 80 -8.75 1.58 7.32
N ASP A 81 -9.10 1.73 6.04
CA ASP A 81 -8.84 2.92 5.23
C ASP A 81 -9.49 4.18 5.81
N GLY A 82 -8.71 5.25 5.96
CA GLY A 82 -9.18 6.52 6.53
C GLY A 82 -9.44 6.49 8.06
N LEU A 83 -9.02 5.45 8.79
CA LEU A 83 -9.21 5.38 10.24
C LEU A 83 -8.27 6.34 10.99
N ARG A 84 -8.85 7.37 11.60
CA ARG A 84 -8.15 8.23 12.55
C ARG A 84 -8.04 7.58 13.94
N PRO A 85 -6.95 7.82 14.70
CA PRO A 85 -6.82 7.31 16.05
C PRO A 85 -7.93 7.75 17.01
N ASP A 86 -8.38 9.00 16.92
CA ASP A 86 -9.43 9.54 17.80
C ASP A 86 -10.80 8.89 17.56
N ALA A 87 -11.07 8.44 16.33
CA ALA A 87 -12.29 7.71 15.99
C ALA A 87 -12.43 6.38 16.74
N ILE A 88 -11.33 5.71 17.10
CA ILE A 88 -11.35 4.41 17.82
C ILE A 88 -12.08 4.55 19.16
N SER A 89 -11.87 5.65 19.87
CA SER A 89 -12.51 5.91 21.18
C SER A 89 -13.94 6.43 21.08
N LEU A 90 -14.31 6.96 19.91
CA LEU A 90 -15.62 7.56 19.65
C LEU A 90 -16.60 6.58 19.00
N ALA A 91 -16.09 5.61 18.25
CA ALA A 91 -16.84 4.51 17.67
C ALA A 91 -16.84 3.29 18.63
N PRO A 92 -17.90 2.46 18.62
CA PRO A 92 -17.98 1.27 19.47
C PRO A 92 -17.15 0.10 18.91
N MET A 93 -15.83 0.27 18.79
CA MET A 93 -14.90 -0.73 18.22
C MET A 93 -14.33 -1.66 19.31
N GLN A 94 -15.20 -2.47 19.92
CA GLN A 94 -14.84 -3.27 21.09
C GLN A 94 -13.73 -4.29 20.81
N ASN A 95 -13.77 -4.97 19.66
CA ASN A 95 -12.77 -5.98 19.32
C ASN A 95 -11.38 -5.33 19.14
N LEU A 96 -11.33 -4.19 18.47
CA LEU A 96 -10.10 -3.42 18.29
C LEU A 96 -9.57 -2.87 19.62
N LEU A 97 -10.45 -2.37 20.50
CA LEU A 97 -10.08 -1.90 21.83
C LEU A 97 -9.49 -3.02 22.69
N GLU A 98 -10.07 -4.22 22.66
CA GLU A 98 -9.52 -5.40 23.36
C GLU A 98 -8.19 -5.84 22.75
N LEU A 99 -8.09 -5.86 21.42
CA LEU A 99 -6.85 -6.16 20.70
C LEU A 99 -5.72 -5.20 21.09
N MET A 100 -6.05 -3.90 21.22
CA MET A 100 -5.13 -2.84 21.63
C MET A 100 -4.72 -2.97 23.09
N GLN A 101 -5.66 -3.24 24.00
CA GLN A 101 -5.38 -3.43 25.43
C GLN A 101 -4.47 -4.64 25.70
N GLY A 102 -4.65 -5.73 24.95
CA GLY A 102 -3.81 -6.92 25.02
C GLY A 102 -2.57 -6.87 24.12
N GLY A 103 -2.32 -5.75 23.43
CA GLY A 103 -1.31 -5.61 22.38
C GLY A 103 -0.31 -4.49 22.61
N ALA A 104 0.57 -4.31 21.65
CA ALA A 104 1.48 -3.17 21.54
C ALA A 104 0.89 -2.13 20.59
N TYR A 105 0.82 -0.86 20.97
CA TYR A 105 0.14 0.12 20.10
C TYR A 105 0.70 1.54 20.17
N SER A 106 0.56 2.27 19.07
CA SER A 106 0.74 3.72 18.97
C SER A 106 -0.50 4.35 18.34
N LEU A 107 -0.96 5.45 18.90
CA LEU A 107 -2.03 6.28 18.34
C LEU A 107 -1.49 7.55 17.69
N SER A 108 -0.18 7.60 17.46
CA SER A 108 0.53 8.73 16.86
C SER A 108 1.44 8.31 15.70
N ALA A 109 1.23 7.10 15.16
CA ALA A 109 1.96 6.65 13.99
C ALA A 109 1.65 7.57 12.79
N GLN A 110 2.60 7.68 11.87
CA GLN A 110 2.53 8.61 10.75
C GLN A 110 2.46 7.86 9.42
N THR A 111 1.61 8.32 8.51
CA THR A 111 1.57 7.85 7.13
C THR A 111 2.59 8.59 6.26
N THR A 112 2.60 8.30 4.95
CA THR A 112 3.42 9.01 3.96
C THR A 112 2.71 10.24 3.42
N TYR A 113 3.51 11.20 2.92
CA TYR A 113 2.99 12.27 2.08
C TYR A 113 3.21 11.92 0.59
N PRO A 114 2.20 12.07 -0.29
CA PRO A 114 0.82 12.45 0.01
C PRO A 114 0.06 11.34 0.77
N SER A 115 -0.79 11.74 1.72
CA SER A 115 -1.62 10.85 2.57
C SER A 115 -2.82 10.30 1.80
N VAL A 116 -2.54 9.57 0.72
CA VAL A 116 -3.54 9.02 -0.20
C VAL A 116 -3.41 7.50 -0.30
N THR A 117 -4.56 6.85 -0.46
CA THR A 117 -4.72 5.40 -0.31
C THR A 117 -3.67 4.55 -1.00
N LEU A 118 -3.51 4.64 -2.33
CA LEU A 118 -2.67 3.70 -3.06
C LEU A 118 -1.18 3.93 -2.75
N SER A 119 -0.76 5.19 -2.66
CA SER A 119 0.63 5.56 -2.36
C SER A 119 1.02 5.10 -0.95
N SER A 120 0.20 5.38 0.07
CA SER A 120 0.48 4.94 1.44
C SER A 120 0.45 3.43 1.62
N HIS A 121 -0.50 2.72 1.00
CA HIS A 121 -0.51 1.26 1.05
C HIS A 121 0.69 0.64 0.34
N ALA A 122 1.16 1.24 -0.76
CA ALA A 122 2.40 0.82 -1.40
C ALA A 122 3.57 1.00 -0.43
N SER A 123 3.69 2.14 0.25
CA SER A 123 4.72 2.35 1.28
C SER A 123 4.59 1.36 2.46
N MET A 124 3.37 1.03 2.88
CA MET A 124 3.09 0.09 3.95
C MET A 124 3.64 -1.32 3.68
N LEU A 125 3.56 -1.77 2.43
CA LEU A 125 3.88 -3.14 2.02
C LEU A 125 5.28 -3.27 1.40
N THR A 126 5.77 -2.22 0.74
CA THR A 126 7.15 -2.15 0.23
C THR A 126 8.15 -1.74 1.30
N GLY A 127 7.71 -1.18 2.44
CA GLY A 127 8.62 -0.61 3.43
C GLY A 127 9.41 0.61 2.93
N SER A 128 9.08 1.13 1.74
CA SER A 128 9.77 2.24 1.07
C SER A 128 8.88 3.47 0.93
N CYS A 129 9.48 4.63 0.69
CA CYS A 129 8.75 5.88 0.50
C CYS A 129 8.19 6.03 -0.92
N PRO A 130 7.19 6.92 -1.14
CA PRO A 130 6.60 7.16 -2.46
C PRO A 130 7.59 7.52 -3.55
N SER A 131 8.66 8.23 -3.20
CA SER A 131 9.75 8.60 -4.10
C SER A 131 10.58 7.40 -4.60
N GLU A 132 10.53 6.26 -3.90
CA GLU A 132 11.28 5.05 -4.22
C GLU A 132 10.41 4.01 -4.95
N HIS A 133 9.21 3.73 -4.44
CA HIS A 133 8.30 2.76 -5.08
C HIS A 133 7.51 3.36 -6.26
N GLY A 134 7.58 4.67 -6.46
CA GLY A 134 7.10 5.36 -7.66
C GLY A 134 5.59 5.44 -7.81
N VAL A 135 4.82 5.12 -6.77
CA VAL A 135 3.35 5.17 -6.81
C VAL A 135 2.87 6.58 -6.48
N ASP A 136 2.72 7.39 -7.52
CA ASP A 136 2.26 8.78 -7.47
C ASP A 136 0.81 8.99 -7.96
N TRP A 137 0.10 7.89 -8.22
CA TRP A 137 -1.32 7.89 -8.65
C TRP A 137 -2.23 7.30 -7.56
N ASN A 138 -3.53 7.59 -7.64
CA ASN A 138 -4.50 7.11 -6.64
C ASN A 138 -5.84 6.60 -7.23
N ASP A 139 -5.89 6.42 -8.56
CA ASP A 139 -6.97 5.72 -9.25
C ASP A 139 -6.49 4.37 -9.77
N TYR A 140 -7.38 3.51 -10.25
CA TYR A 140 -6.96 2.30 -10.95
C TYR A 140 -6.50 2.66 -12.37
N MET A 141 -5.21 2.53 -12.63
CA MET A 141 -4.55 2.87 -13.90
C MET A 141 -3.64 1.70 -14.32
N PRO A 142 -4.17 0.65 -14.98
CA PRO A 142 -3.42 -0.56 -15.26
C PRO A 142 -2.13 -0.34 -16.08
N GLU A 143 -2.08 0.73 -16.87
CA GLU A 143 -0.91 1.17 -17.62
C GLU A 143 0.28 1.57 -16.74
N ASN A 144 0.04 1.97 -15.48
CA ASN A 144 1.10 2.35 -14.55
C ASN A 144 1.80 1.14 -13.92
N GLY A 145 1.24 -0.07 -14.06
CA GLY A 145 1.81 -1.28 -13.49
C GLY A 145 1.59 -1.37 -11.97
N TYR A 146 2.65 -1.69 -11.23
CA TYR A 146 2.64 -1.98 -9.80
C TYR A 146 3.64 -1.07 -9.06
N ALA A 147 3.59 -1.10 -7.72
CA ALA A 147 4.64 -0.47 -6.92
C ALA A 147 6.01 -1.08 -7.25
N GLN A 148 7.05 -0.25 -7.34
CA GLN A 148 8.40 -0.70 -7.62
C GLN A 148 9.14 -1.09 -6.33
N GLY A 149 10.11 -2.00 -6.45
CA GLY A 149 10.92 -2.48 -5.33
C GLY A 149 10.45 -3.84 -4.81
N THR A 150 11.15 -4.38 -3.82
CA THR A 150 10.78 -5.64 -3.16
C THR A 150 9.71 -5.36 -2.11
N ASP A 151 8.57 -6.04 -2.17
CA ASP A 151 7.53 -5.94 -1.15
C ASP A 151 7.50 -7.14 -0.19
N LEU A 152 6.68 -7.02 0.87
CA LEU A 152 6.51 -8.08 1.87
C LEU A 152 6.05 -9.41 1.25
N PHE A 153 5.21 -9.37 0.22
CA PHE A 153 4.74 -10.59 -0.44
C PHE A 153 5.86 -11.25 -1.24
N ASP A 154 6.72 -10.48 -1.91
CA ASP A 154 7.92 -11.02 -2.57
C ASP A 154 8.82 -11.77 -1.58
N LEU A 155 9.09 -11.17 -0.41
CA LEU A 155 9.91 -11.79 0.63
C LEU A 155 9.27 -13.08 1.15
N ALA A 156 7.97 -13.05 1.42
CA ALA A 156 7.22 -14.21 1.89
C ALA A 156 7.21 -15.33 0.83
N LYS A 157 6.96 -14.97 -0.44
CA LYS A 157 6.92 -15.91 -1.55
C LYS A 157 8.28 -16.57 -1.80
N ALA A 158 9.36 -15.79 -1.75
CA ALA A 158 10.73 -16.29 -1.88
C ALA A 158 11.10 -17.26 -0.75
N ALA A 159 10.50 -17.09 0.44
CA ALA A 159 10.64 -18.01 1.58
C ALA A 159 9.69 -19.23 1.52
N GLY A 160 8.90 -19.37 0.45
CA GLY A 160 7.94 -20.47 0.27
C GLY A 160 6.69 -20.33 1.14
N LEU A 161 6.39 -19.12 1.64
CA LEU A 161 5.18 -18.84 2.39
C LEU A 161 4.04 -18.49 1.43
N ARG A 162 2.83 -18.89 1.82
CA ARG A 162 1.60 -18.54 1.11
C ARG A 162 1.23 -17.09 1.37
N THR A 163 0.84 -16.37 0.31
CA THR A 163 0.50 -14.95 0.34
C THR A 163 -0.91 -14.69 -0.21
N ASP A 164 -1.79 -14.11 0.61
CA ASP A 164 -3.17 -13.81 0.22
C ASP A 164 -3.50 -12.33 0.47
N MET A 165 -4.20 -11.72 -0.49
CA MET A 165 -4.65 -10.33 -0.41
C MET A 165 -6.15 -10.20 -0.67
N TYR A 166 -6.85 -9.51 0.23
CA TYR A 166 -8.28 -9.21 0.13
C TYR A 166 -8.51 -7.71 0.27
N VAL A 167 -9.05 -7.07 -0.76
CA VAL A 167 -9.21 -5.60 -0.81
C VAL A 167 -10.59 -5.16 -1.28
N THR A 168 -11.05 -4.01 -0.81
CA THR A 168 -12.34 -3.39 -1.23
C THR A 168 -12.21 -2.21 -2.17
N LYS A 169 -10.98 -1.76 -2.47
CA LYS A 169 -10.70 -0.71 -3.48
C LYS A 169 -9.95 -1.31 -4.66
N LYS A 170 -10.50 -1.19 -5.88
CA LYS A 170 -9.95 -1.83 -7.08
C LYS A 170 -8.49 -1.48 -7.34
N LYS A 171 -8.10 -0.23 -7.09
CA LYS A 171 -6.71 0.26 -7.27
C LYS A 171 -5.67 -0.51 -6.45
N LEU A 172 -6.05 -1.09 -5.30
CA LEU A 172 -5.11 -1.83 -4.46
C LEU A 172 -4.65 -3.17 -5.07
N VAL A 173 -5.27 -3.63 -6.15
CA VAL A 173 -4.70 -4.77 -6.93
C VAL A 173 -3.39 -4.39 -7.63
N GLN A 174 -3.00 -3.11 -7.64
CA GLN A 174 -1.74 -2.62 -8.19
C GLN A 174 -0.63 -2.47 -7.12
N LEU A 175 -0.85 -2.96 -5.90
CA LEU A 175 0.17 -2.89 -4.85
C LEU A 175 1.37 -3.79 -5.11
N THR A 176 1.16 -4.92 -5.78
CA THR A 176 2.18 -5.96 -6.03
C THR A 176 1.81 -6.75 -7.29
N GLU A 177 2.79 -7.32 -7.97
CA GLU A 177 2.59 -8.19 -9.11
C GLU A 177 1.78 -9.46 -8.74
N PRO A 178 0.93 -9.98 -9.65
CA PRO A 178 0.17 -11.21 -9.38
C PRO A 178 1.02 -12.44 -9.05
N SER A 179 2.30 -12.47 -9.47
CA SER A 179 3.22 -13.57 -9.15
C SER A 179 3.59 -13.65 -7.68
N SER A 180 3.45 -12.55 -6.94
CA SER A 180 3.81 -12.45 -5.52
C SER A 180 2.66 -12.88 -4.61
N LEU A 181 1.49 -13.18 -5.18
CA LEU A 181 0.28 -13.61 -4.48
C LEU A 181 -0.14 -15.02 -4.90
N ASP A 182 -0.50 -15.87 -3.93
CA ASP A 182 -1.27 -17.10 -4.19
C ASP A 182 -2.74 -16.79 -4.48
N ASN A 183 -3.26 -15.73 -3.88
CA ASN A 183 -4.63 -15.30 -4.07
C ASN A 183 -4.78 -13.78 -3.94
N ALA A 184 -5.58 -13.19 -4.82
CA ALA A 184 -5.90 -11.77 -4.82
C ALA A 184 -7.38 -11.57 -5.06
N VAL A 185 -8.09 -11.07 -4.06
CA VAL A 185 -9.55 -10.93 -4.08
C VAL A 185 -9.93 -9.46 -3.96
N PHE A 186 -10.62 -8.96 -4.97
CA PHE A 186 -11.28 -7.65 -4.91
C PHE A 186 -12.79 -7.82 -4.67
N VAL A 187 -13.31 -7.12 -3.67
CA VAL A 187 -14.74 -7.10 -3.33
C VAL A 187 -15.25 -5.66 -3.36
N ASN A 188 -16.06 -5.31 -4.36
CA ASN A 188 -16.69 -3.99 -4.43
C ASN A 188 -17.97 -3.91 -3.57
N ASP A 189 -17.83 -4.15 -2.28
CA ASP A 189 -18.95 -4.13 -1.32
C ASP A 189 -18.41 -3.78 0.09
N ARG A 190 -19.25 -3.96 1.10
CA ARG A 190 -18.97 -3.68 2.51
C ARG A 190 -17.93 -4.64 3.07
N ASP A 191 -17.22 -4.16 4.08
CA ASP A 191 -16.14 -4.89 4.76
C ASP A 191 -16.58 -6.27 5.29
N LEU A 192 -17.81 -6.40 5.78
CA LEU A 192 -18.40 -7.68 6.21
C LEU A 192 -18.58 -8.68 5.06
N VAL A 193 -18.86 -8.23 3.83
CA VAL A 193 -18.98 -9.12 2.66
C VAL A 193 -17.60 -9.60 2.21
N LEU A 194 -16.59 -8.73 2.30
CA LEU A 194 -15.21 -9.16 2.09
C LEU A 194 -14.80 -10.21 3.14
N MET A 195 -15.14 -9.98 4.41
CA MET A 195 -14.84 -10.92 5.49
C MET A 195 -15.56 -12.25 5.28
N GLU A 196 -16.86 -12.25 4.96
CA GLU A 196 -17.61 -13.47 4.61
C GLU A 196 -16.89 -14.28 3.52
N ARG A 197 -16.47 -13.62 2.44
CA ARG A 197 -15.73 -14.27 1.34
C ARG A 197 -14.36 -14.82 1.77
N LEU A 198 -13.65 -14.12 2.66
CA LEU A 198 -12.40 -14.63 3.23
C LEU A 198 -12.64 -15.87 4.08
N LEU A 199 -13.71 -15.90 4.87
CA LEU A 199 -14.01 -17.01 5.78
C LEU A 199 -14.51 -18.26 5.05
N ASP A 200 -15.26 -18.09 3.95
CA ASP A 200 -15.73 -19.19 3.11
C ASP A 200 -14.59 -20.08 2.57
N GLU A 201 -13.45 -19.45 2.23
CA GLU A 201 -12.25 -20.11 1.70
C GLU A 201 -11.01 -19.74 2.52
N PHE A 202 -11.12 -19.80 3.85
CA PHE A 202 -10.05 -19.35 4.74
C PHE A 202 -8.72 -20.09 4.48
N PRO A 203 -7.64 -19.36 4.14
CA PRO A 203 -6.37 -19.96 3.72
C PRO A 203 -5.55 -20.45 4.93
N GLN A 204 -5.87 -21.59 5.53
CA GLN A 204 -5.28 -22.06 6.81
C GLN A 204 -3.72 -22.13 6.85
N ASP A 205 -3.09 -22.25 5.68
CA ASP A 205 -1.65 -22.31 5.48
C ASP A 205 -1.01 -20.96 5.12
N PHE A 206 -1.75 -19.83 5.23
CA PHE A 206 -1.21 -18.50 4.96
C PHE A 206 0.03 -18.19 5.80
N GLY A 207 1.03 -17.56 5.19
CA GLY A 207 2.14 -16.92 5.89
C GLY A 207 1.94 -15.41 6.01
N VAL A 208 1.41 -14.77 4.96
CA VAL A 208 0.99 -13.36 4.97
C VAL A 208 -0.43 -13.24 4.44
N LEU A 209 -1.31 -12.62 5.23
CA LEU A 209 -2.67 -12.27 4.85
C LEU A 209 -2.87 -10.77 5.00
N PHE A 210 -3.03 -10.07 3.88
CA PHE A 210 -3.37 -8.64 3.86
C PHE A 210 -4.86 -8.46 3.60
N ILE A 211 -5.50 -7.66 4.46
CA ILE A 211 -6.93 -7.36 4.41
C ILE A 211 -7.10 -5.85 4.42
N HIS A 212 -7.93 -5.33 3.52
CA HIS A 212 -8.27 -3.91 3.47
C HIS A 212 -9.78 -3.69 3.57
N PHE A 213 -10.17 -2.85 4.52
CA PHE A 213 -11.52 -2.34 4.71
C PHE A 213 -11.61 -0.89 4.24
N GLY A 214 -12.53 -0.60 3.33
CA GLY A 214 -12.53 0.64 2.54
C GLY A 214 -13.71 1.57 2.79
N ILE A 215 -14.74 1.07 3.48
CA ILE A 215 -16.00 1.80 3.63
C ILE A 215 -15.85 3.00 4.58
N THR A 216 -14.96 2.92 5.57
CA THR A 216 -14.68 4.00 6.52
C THR A 216 -14.27 5.30 5.82
N ASP A 217 -13.30 5.24 4.91
CA ASP A 217 -12.91 6.36 4.06
C ASP A 217 -14.04 6.83 3.14
N GLY A 218 -14.75 5.89 2.48
CA GLY A 218 -15.90 6.23 1.64
C GLY A 218 -16.99 7.02 2.38
N MET A 219 -17.23 6.70 3.66
CA MET A 219 -18.14 7.46 4.53
C MET A 219 -17.53 8.79 4.99
N GLY A 220 -16.22 8.84 5.20
CA GLY A 220 -15.48 10.09 5.44
C GLY A 220 -15.68 11.09 4.30
N HIS A 221 -15.50 10.65 3.06
CA HIS A 221 -15.78 11.47 1.87
C HIS A 221 -17.26 11.88 1.75
N SER A 222 -18.18 10.95 1.99
CA SER A 222 -19.62 11.19 1.74
C SER A 222 -20.28 12.07 2.80
N TYR A 223 -19.88 11.94 4.06
CA TYR A 223 -20.57 12.54 5.21
C TYR A 223 -19.66 13.35 6.14
N GLY A 224 -18.36 13.29 5.89
CA GLY A 224 -17.34 13.90 6.70
C GLY A 224 -16.69 12.93 7.69
N TRP A 225 -15.40 13.13 7.97
CA TRP A 225 -14.70 12.42 9.03
C TRP A 225 -15.31 12.72 10.40
N LEU A 226 -15.37 11.70 11.25
CA LEU A 226 -16.03 11.69 12.56
C LEU A 226 -17.55 11.93 12.51
N SER A 227 -18.18 11.70 11.35
CA SER A 227 -19.63 11.67 11.23
C SER A 227 -20.24 10.40 11.84
N SER A 228 -21.53 10.46 12.19
CA SER A 228 -22.26 9.28 12.68
C SER A 228 -22.29 8.11 11.67
N GLN A 229 -22.21 8.43 10.38
CA GLN A 229 -22.16 7.48 9.28
C GLN A 229 -20.82 6.77 9.26
N GLN A 230 -19.72 7.50 9.44
CA GLN A 230 -18.39 6.91 9.57
C GLN A 230 -18.31 6.01 10.82
N PHE A 231 -18.81 6.46 11.97
CA PHE A 231 -18.85 5.62 13.18
C PHE A 231 -19.68 4.35 13.00
N SER A 232 -20.78 4.42 12.24
CA SER A 232 -21.62 3.25 11.95
C SER A 232 -20.89 2.19 11.14
N VAL A 233 -20.01 2.58 10.21
CA VAL A 233 -19.24 1.62 9.41
C VAL A 233 -17.98 1.15 10.13
N LEU A 234 -17.38 1.99 10.99
CA LEU A 234 -16.32 1.57 11.90
C LEU A 234 -16.77 0.48 12.87
N TYR A 235 -18.01 0.59 13.40
CA TYR A 235 -18.61 -0.49 14.17
C TYR A 235 -18.69 -1.81 13.38
N ARG A 236 -19.02 -1.75 12.07
CA ARG A 236 -19.11 -2.95 11.22
C ARG A 236 -17.74 -3.49 10.83
N ALA A 237 -16.76 -2.63 10.62
CA ALA A 237 -15.36 -3.02 10.43
C ALA A 237 -14.84 -3.76 11.68
N ASP A 238 -15.20 -3.28 12.87
CA ASP A 238 -14.87 -3.96 14.13
C ASP A 238 -15.57 -5.32 14.27
N GLN A 239 -16.83 -5.44 13.83
CA GLN A 239 -17.50 -6.76 13.77
C GLN A 239 -16.79 -7.73 12.82
N ALA A 240 -16.33 -7.25 11.66
CA ALA A 240 -15.56 -8.06 10.72
C ALA A 240 -14.20 -8.48 11.31
N LEU A 241 -13.52 -7.59 12.04
CA LEU A 241 -12.33 -7.95 12.81
C LEU A 241 -12.64 -9.04 13.85
N GLY A 242 -13.74 -8.93 14.60
CA GLY A 242 -14.18 -9.97 15.53
C GLY A 242 -14.32 -11.34 14.86
N GLN A 243 -14.97 -11.41 13.68
CA GLN A 243 -15.10 -12.66 12.93
C GLN A 243 -13.75 -13.26 12.52
N LEU A 244 -12.78 -12.42 12.12
CA LEU A 244 -11.43 -12.87 11.81
C LEU A 244 -10.72 -13.45 13.04
N LEU A 245 -10.85 -12.78 14.19
CA LEU A 245 -10.25 -13.24 15.45
C LEU A 245 -10.86 -14.59 15.89
N ASP A 246 -12.19 -14.70 15.85
CA ASP A 246 -12.92 -15.93 16.15
C ASP A 246 -12.47 -17.09 15.23
N GLU A 247 -12.26 -16.82 13.95
CA GLU A 247 -11.80 -17.82 12.99
C GLU A 247 -10.37 -18.30 13.27
N LEU A 248 -9.47 -17.36 13.61
CA LEU A 248 -8.11 -17.70 14.02
C LEU A 248 -8.09 -18.54 15.30
N ASP A 249 -8.96 -18.25 16.27
CA ASP A 249 -9.09 -19.02 17.50
C ASP A 249 -9.68 -20.41 17.24
N ALA A 250 -10.75 -20.50 16.46
CA ALA A 250 -11.40 -21.77 16.09
C ALA A 250 -10.44 -22.74 15.39
N ARG A 251 -9.48 -22.21 14.64
CA ARG A 251 -8.44 -22.98 13.93
C ARG A 251 -7.15 -23.17 14.71
N ASN A 252 -7.06 -22.67 15.95
CA ASN A 252 -5.86 -22.68 16.79
C ASN A 252 -4.66 -21.97 16.14
N LEU A 253 -4.91 -20.93 15.34
CA LEU A 253 -3.89 -20.15 14.63
C LEU A 253 -3.50 -18.87 15.38
N ARG A 254 -4.35 -18.40 16.31
CA ARG A 254 -4.21 -17.11 16.98
C ARG A 254 -2.86 -16.93 17.70
N SER A 255 -2.37 -17.97 18.39
CA SER A 255 -1.12 -17.92 19.17
C SER A 255 0.15 -17.91 18.32
N GLU A 256 0.07 -18.36 17.06
CA GLU A 256 1.19 -18.37 16.11
C GLU A 256 1.17 -17.17 15.14
N THR A 257 0.13 -16.33 15.22
CA THR A 257 -0.14 -15.23 14.29
C THR A 257 0.17 -13.89 14.92
N LEU A 258 1.03 -13.10 14.26
CA LEU A 258 1.12 -11.66 14.50
C LEU A 258 -0.02 -10.98 13.75
N ILE A 259 -0.81 -10.17 14.45
CA ILE A 259 -1.88 -9.36 13.86
C ILE A 259 -1.47 -7.89 13.99
N ILE A 260 -1.42 -7.19 12.87
CA ILE A 260 -1.24 -5.74 12.82
C ILE A 260 -2.53 -5.12 12.28
N VAL A 261 -3.11 -4.17 13.02
CA VAL A 261 -4.24 -3.35 12.56
C VAL A 261 -3.77 -1.90 12.46
N THR A 262 -3.96 -1.29 11.30
CA THR A 262 -3.49 0.08 11.00
C THR A 262 -4.44 0.79 10.04
N ALA A 263 -4.09 2.01 9.64
CA ALA A 263 -4.69 2.74 8.53
C ALA A 263 -3.61 3.22 7.55
N ASP A 264 -4.03 3.63 6.37
CA ASP A 264 -3.22 4.30 5.36
C ASP A 264 -3.24 5.82 5.51
N HIS A 265 -4.32 6.42 6.01
CA HIS A 265 -4.40 7.83 6.34
C HIS A 265 -5.54 8.10 7.32
N GLY A 266 -5.59 9.32 7.84
CA GLY A 266 -6.78 9.88 8.48
C GLY A 266 -7.62 10.70 7.51
N GLY A 267 -8.14 11.84 7.96
CA GLY A 267 -8.89 12.76 7.10
C GLY A 267 -9.55 13.91 7.86
N HIS A 268 -9.93 14.95 7.13
CA HIS A 268 -10.58 16.15 7.67
C HIS A 268 -11.71 16.63 6.76
N ALA A 269 -12.75 17.22 7.37
CA ALA A 269 -13.98 17.55 6.64
C ALA A 269 -14.41 16.35 5.80
N SER A 270 -14.41 16.45 4.47
CA SER A 270 -14.76 15.38 3.53
C SER A 270 -13.60 14.99 2.59
N THR A 271 -12.35 15.24 2.99
CA THR A 271 -11.16 14.98 2.17
C THR A 271 -9.97 14.49 3.01
N HIS A 272 -8.94 14.01 2.32
CA HIS A 272 -7.62 13.70 2.87
C HIS A 272 -6.54 14.01 1.82
N GLY A 273 -5.27 13.67 2.06
CA GLY A 273 -4.16 13.87 1.13
C GLY A 273 -3.28 15.08 1.43
N SER A 274 -3.54 15.80 2.53
CA SER A 274 -2.73 16.93 2.97
C SER A 274 -1.70 16.54 4.03
N ASN A 275 -0.82 17.48 4.37
CA ASN A 275 0.11 17.38 5.51
C ASN A 275 -0.54 17.76 6.86
N SER A 276 -1.88 17.86 6.93
CA SER A 276 -2.54 18.13 8.20
C SER A 276 -2.37 16.95 9.17
N PRO A 277 -2.24 17.19 10.48
CA PRO A 277 -2.17 16.11 11.46
C PRO A 277 -3.34 15.12 11.37
N GLU A 278 -4.53 15.60 11.01
CA GLU A 278 -5.74 14.81 10.82
C GLU A 278 -5.62 13.80 9.67
N ASP A 279 -4.88 14.12 8.61
CA ASP A 279 -4.65 13.22 7.47
C ASP A 279 -3.46 12.30 7.70
N MET A 280 -2.44 12.80 8.40
CA MET A 280 -1.14 12.11 8.54
C MET A 280 -1.11 11.10 9.69
N THR A 281 -1.89 11.34 10.75
CA THR A 281 -1.83 10.51 11.97
C THR A 281 -2.75 9.30 11.86
N ILE A 282 -2.17 8.11 12.02
CA ILE A 282 -2.84 6.81 11.93
C ILE A 282 -2.64 5.99 13.21
N PRO A 283 -3.56 5.07 13.56
CA PRO A 283 -3.29 4.08 14.58
C PRO A 283 -2.35 3.01 14.04
N TRP A 284 -1.51 2.45 14.91
CA TRP A 284 -0.73 1.26 14.63
C TRP A 284 -0.82 0.33 15.83
N ILE A 285 -1.45 -0.84 15.67
CA ILE A 285 -1.76 -1.77 16.76
C ILE A 285 -1.24 -3.15 16.36
N ALA A 286 -0.40 -3.76 17.18
CA ALA A 286 0.10 -5.13 17.02
C ALA A 286 -0.33 -6.01 18.19
N SER A 287 -0.71 -7.25 17.92
CA SER A 287 -1.13 -8.23 18.93
C SER A 287 -0.83 -9.66 18.47
N GLY A 288 -0.74 -10.60 19.41
CA GLY A 288 -0.49 -12.02 19.12
C GLY A 288 0.98 -12.40 19.24
N ALA A 289 1.43 -13.27 18.34
CA ALA A 289 2.73 -13.93 18.44
C ALA A 289 3.91 -12.96 18.60
N GLY A 290 4.68 -13.16 19.68
CA GLY A 290 5.89 -12.38 19.98
C GLY A 290 5.68 -10.97 20.54
N ILE A 291 4.43 -10.48 20.61
CA ILE A 291 4.14 -9.11 21.05
C ILE A 291 4.09 -9.01 22.58
N VAL A 292 4.66 -7.93 23.11
CA VAL A 292 4.59 -7.55 24.52
C VAL A 292 3.58 -6.42 24.66
N ALA A 293 2.52 -6.65 25.43
CA ALA A 293 1.44 -5.68 25.58
C ALA A 293 1.91 -4.39 26.28
N LYS A 294 1.81 -3.25 25.59
CA LYS A 294 2.11 -1.91 26.11
C LYS A 294 1.78 -0.79 25.10
N PRO A 295 1.55 0.44 25.57
CA PRO A 295 1.71 1.61 24.71
C PRO A 295 3.16 1.72 24.23
N LEU A 296 3.33 2.06 22.95
CA LEU A 296 4.63 2.26 22.31
C LEU A 296 5.01 3.74 22.38
N THR A 297 6.31 3.99 22.53
CA THR A 297 6.88 5.33 22.62
C THR A 297 7.77 5.68 21.43
N THR A 298 8.21 4.66 20.69
CA THR A 298 8.94 4.79 19.43
C THR A 298 8.06 5.47 18.38
N LEU A 299 8.66 6.35 17.58
CA LEU A 299 7.99 6.92 16.41
C LEU A 299 7.82 5.81 15.36
N ILE A 300 6.60 5.66 14.86
CA ILE A 300 6.24 4.63 13.87
C ILE A 300 5.77 5.32 12.60
N HIS A 301 6.29 4.88 11.45
CA HIS A 301 5.77 5.25 10.14
C HIS A 301 5.11 4.06 9.46
N THR A 302 4.22 4.30 8.50
CA THR A 302 3.52 3.23 7.78
C THR A 302 4.48 2.21 7.14
N THR A 303 5.66 2.66 6.69
CA THR A 303 6.75 1.83 6.15
C THR A 303 7.29 0.79 7.13
N ASP A 304 7.17 1.02 8.44
CA ASP A 304 7.59 0.08 9.47
C ASP A 304 6.72 -1.18 9.52
N THR A 305 5.53 -1.15 8.90
CA THR A 305 4.58 -2.28 8.91
C THR A 305 5.15 -3.50 8.21
N ALA A 306 5.62 -3.36 6.97
CA ALA A 306 6.28 -4.45 6.24
C ALA A 306 7.55 -4.91 6.96
N ALA A 307 8.39 -3.98 7.44
CA ALA A 307 9.62 -4.31 8.16
C ALA A 307 9.34 -5.13 9.43
N THR A 308 8.30 -4.76 10.17
CA THR A 308 7.85 -5.48 11.36
C THR A 308 7.33 -6.88 11.04
N ALA A 309 6.53 -7.01 9.97
CA ALA A 309 6.03 -8.30 9.51
C ALA A 309 7.16 -9.24 9.05
N ALA A 310 8.09 -8.74 8.24
CA ALA A 310 9.25 -9.47 7.77
C ALA A 310 10.13 -9.93 8.95
N PHE A 311 10.41 -9.03 9.90
CA PHE A 311 11.15 -9.38 11.11
C PHE A 311 10.46 -10.48 11.92
N ALA A 312 9.14 -10.39 12.11
CA ALA A 312 8.38 -11.38 12.86
C ALA A 312 8.41 -12.76 12.20
N LEU A 313 8.39 -12.82 10.86
CA LEU A 313 8.51 -14.06 10.08
C LEU A 313 9.95 -14.58 9.98
N GLY A 314 10.95 -13.85 10.49
CA GLY A 314 12.37 -14.19 10.34
C GLY A 314 12.88 -14.03 8.91
N LEU A 315 12.25 -13.16 8.11
CA LEU A 315 12.67 -12.83 6.75
C LEU A 315 13.77 -11.77 6.78
N SER A 316 14.70 -11.85 5.84
CA SER A 316 15.74 -10.83 5.66
C SER A 316 15.11 -9.55 5.12
N ILE A 317 15.25 -8.45 5.86
CA ILE A 317 14.75 -7.14 5.45
C ILE A 317 15.71 -6.55 4.41
N PRO A 318 15.21 -6.14 3.23
CA PRO A 318 16.02 -5.51 2.21
C PRO A 318 16.66 -4.20 2.72
N PRO A 319 17.96 -3.95 2.43
CA PRO A 319 18.65 -2.75 2.90
C PRO A 319 18.07 -1.46 2.30
N GLU A 320 17.35 -1.54 1.18
CA GLU A 320 16.66 -0.42 0.55
C GLU A 320 15.39 0.02 1.28
N TRP A 321 14.79 -0.81 2.15
CA TRP A 321 13.60 -0.40 2.90
C TRP A 321 13.93 0.74 3.86
N ASN A 322 13.14 1.81 3.80
CA ASN A 322 13.23 2.90 4.77
C ASN A 322 12.69 2.47 6.14
N GLY A 323 11.62 1.66 6.13
CA GLY A 323 10.95 1.14 7.32
C GLY A 323 11.86 0.28 8.18
N VAL A 324 11.63 0.33 9.49
CA VAL A 324 12.35 -0.45 10.49
C VAL A 324 11.39 -1.30 11.30
N PRO A 325 11.79 -2.49 11.78
CA PRO A 325 10.95 -3.25 12.69
C PRO A 325 10.62 -2.42 13.92
N VAL A 326 9.37 -2.45 14.36
CA VAL A 326 8.96 -1.86 15.64
C VAL A 326 9.44 -2.78 16.77
N TYR A 327 10.76 -2.83 17.00
CA TYR A 327 11.44 -3.67 17.98
C TYR A 327 10.83 -3.57 19.37
N GLU A 328 10.41 -2.36 19.73
CA GLU A 328 9.76 -2.06 21.00
C GLU A 328 8.53 -2.95 21.25
N ALA A 329 7.76 -3.27 20.21
CA ALA A 329 6.57 -4.13 20.29
C ALA A 329 6.90 -5.59 20.65
N PHE A 330 8.13 -6.03 20.42
CA PHE A 330 8.64 -7.36 20.80
C PHE A 330 9.43 -7.35 22.12
N GLY A 331 9.43 -6.22 22.85
CA GLY A 331 10.21 -6.05 24.08
C GLY A 331 11.73 -5.96 23.84
N LEU A 332 12.15 -5.60 22.62
CA LEU A 332 13.54 -5.47 22.22
C LEU A 332 14.01 -4.01 22.27
N PRO A 333 15.32 -3.76 22.41
CA PRO A 333 15.87 -2.42 22.27
C PRO A 333 15.64 -1.90 20.85
N VAL A 334 15.39 -0.59 20.75
CA VAL A 334 15.28 0.10 19.45
C VAL A 334 16.68 0.20 18.83
N GLU A 335 16.91 -0.53 17.74
CA GLU A 335 18.21 -0.56 17.05
C GLU A 335 18.39 0.61 16.06
N LYS A 336 17.30 1.01 15.40
CA LYS A 336 17.24 2.10 14.43
C LYS A 336 15.92 2.86 14.60
N GLN A 337 15.97 4.18 14.48
CA GLN A 337 14.77 5.02 14.48
C GLN A 337 14.12 5.00 13.09
N SER A 338 12.79 5.04 13.06
CA SER A 338 12.04 5.20 11.82
C SER A 338 12.19 6.63 11.28
N GLU A 339 12.21 6.77 9.97
CA GLU A 339 12.33 8.05 9.27
C GLU A 339 11.08 8.33 8.45
N ALA A 340 10.67 9.60 8.42
CA ALA A 340 9.49 10.03 7.67
C ALA A 340 9.75 10.04 6.16
N CYS A 341 8.74 9.64 5.40
CA CYS A 341 8.72 9.88 3.96
C CYS A 341 8.38 11.33 3.69
N GLN A 342 9.42 12.14 3.45
CA GLN A 342 9.32 13.56 3.08
C GLN A 342 9.14 13.73 1.57
#